data_AF-A0A251YES9-F1
#
_entry.id   AF-A0A251YES9-F1
#
_cell.length_a   1.000
_cell.length_b   1.000
_cell.length_c   1.000
_cell.angle_alpha   90.00
_cell.angle_beta   90.00
_cell.angle_gamma   90.00
#
_symmetry.space_group_name_H-M   'P 1'
#
loop_
_entity.id
_entity.type
_entity.pdbx_description
1 polymer ?
#
loop_
_entity_poly.entity_id
_entity_poly.type
_entity_poly.pdbx_seq_one_letter_code
_entity_poly.pdbx_strand_id
1 'polypeptide(L)'
;MRLSASTSLGRSGSGPVGASTPARPAVAGRRAFLGRHRVAIAAAAAGAVVASVTVGVLLGGSGGTAARDIPVVGEIQASATADGVLFSWGDPGLGPDDAYQVVRDGGLPSTQRDTTFRVTAGASDAAGAGERACIRVTVTRDGIAGDASTEKCAELPR
;
A
#
# COMPACT_ATOMS: atom_id res chain seq x y z
N MET A 1 -60.75 15.83 -19.13
CA MET A 1 -61.05 16.87 -20.14
C MET A 1 -60.34 18.17 -19.75
N ARG A 2 -59.22 18.50 -20.40
CA ARG A 2 -58.63 19.86 -20.54
C ARG A 2 -57.36 19.70 -21.38
N LEU A 3 -57.32 20.38 -22.53
CA LEU A 3 -56.12 20.47 -23.37
C LEU A 3 -55.21 21.56 -22.81
N SER A 4 -53.90 21.43 -23.03
CA SER A 4 -53.02 22.54 -23.39
C SER A 4 -51.86 22.00 -24.24
N ALA A 5 -51.54 22.72 -25.31
CA ALA A 5 -50.49 22.39 -26.28
C ALA A 5 -49.44 23.53 -26.35
N SER A 6 -48.61 23.49 -27.39
CA SER A 6 -47.58 24.50 -27.76
C SER A 6 -46.23 24.32 -27.03
N THR A 7 -45.14 23.87 -27.69
CA THR A 7 -44.33 24.50 -28.78
C THR A 7 -43.56 25.74 -28.28
N SER A 8 -42.34 26.09 -28.69
CA SER A 8 -41.52 25.74 -29.88
C SER A 8 -40.02 26.11 -29.67
N LEU A 9 -39.17 25.83 -30.68
CA LEU A 9 -37.83 26.42 -30.93
C LEU A 9 -36.70 26.06 -29.92
N GLY A 10 -35.45 25.77 -30.30
CA GLY A 10 -34.81 25.73 -31.62
C GLY A 10 -33.68 26.74 -31.77
N ARG A 11 -32.41 26.31 -31.67
CA ARG A 11 -31.26 27.04 -32.24
C ARG A 11 -30.14 26.09 -32.67
N SER A 12 -29.88 26.09 -33.97
CA SER A 12 -28.71 25.45 -34.59
C SER A 12 -27.44 26.26 -34.34
N GLY A 13 -26.29 25.60 -34.32
CA GLY A 13 -24.97 26.21 -34.19
C GLY A 13 -23.91 25.43 -34.96
N SER A 14 -23.65 25.83 -36.20
CA SER A 14 -22.57 25.27 -37.04
C SER A 14 -21.45 26.29 -37.20
N GLY A 15 -20.20 25.83 -37.16
CA GLY A 15 -19.02 26.66 -37.41
C GLY A 15 -17.74 25.82 -37.53
N PRO A 16 -17.22 25.58 -38.74
CA PRO A 16 -15.95 24.89 -38.97
C PRO A 16 -14.77 25.85 -39.23
N VAL A 17 -13.61 25.24 -39.53
CA VAL A 17 -12.33 25.76 -40.08
C VAL A 17 -11.29 26.41 -39.15
N GLY A 18 -10.05 25.93 -39.26
CA GLY A 18 -8.85 26.45 -38.57
C GLY A 18 -7.61 25.59 -38.81
N ALA A 19 -6.66 26.08 -39.60
CA ALA A 19 -5.43 25.37 -40.03
C ALA A 19 -4.25 26.36 -40.15
N SER A 20 -2.97 25.95 -40.18
CA SER A 20 -2.42 24.58 -40.28
C SER A 20 -1.06 24.43 -39.56
N THR A 21 -0.47 23.23 -39.63
CA THR A 21 0.94 22.91 -39.34
C THR A 21 1.93 23.63 -40.29
N PRO A 22 3.27 23.70 -40.04
CA PRO A 22 4.18 22.69 -39.42
C PRO A 22 4.94 23.23 -38.17
N ALA A 23 6.04 22.70 -37.61
CA ALA A 23 7.03 21.70 -38.07
C ALA A 23 7.69 20.88 -36.91
N ARG A 24 8.97 20.51 -37.08
CA ARG A 24 9.88 19.70 -36.22
C ARG A 24 11.34 20.17 -36.49
N PRO A 25 12.36 19.97 -35.61
CA PRO A 25 12.99 18.65 -35.30
C PRO A 25 13.53 18.54 -33.84
N ALA A 26 14.36 17.56 -33.45
CA ALA A 26 14.23 16.09 -33.50
C ALA A 26 15.43 15.43 -32.78
N VAL A 27 15.20 14.54 -31.81
CA VAL A 27 16.18 13.56 -31.26
C VAL A 27 15.35 12.31 -30.94
N ALA A 28 15.36 11.23 -31.72
CA ALA A 28 16.45 10.28 -31.99
C ALA A 28 16.83 9.46 -30.73
N GLY A 29 16.70 8.13 -30.68
CA GLY A 29 16.27 7.24 -31.76
C GLY A 29 15.80 5.88 -31.29
N ARG A 30 15.15 5.15 -32.22
CA ARG A 30 14.72 3.78 -32.01
C ARG A 30 15.90 2.83 -32.19
N ARG A 31 16.09 1.89 -31.26
CA ARG A 31 16.71 0.61 -31.56
C ARG A 31 15.66 -0.48 -31.40
N ALA A 32 14.96 -0.75 -32.51
CA ALA A 32 14.26 -2.01 -32.65
C ALA A 32 15.31 -3.10 -32.90
N PHE A 33 15.32 -4.15 -32.08
CA PHE A 33 15.90 -5.42 -32.47
C PHE A 33 14.83 -6.49 -32.29
N LEU A 34 14.52 -7.19 -33.38
CA LEU A 34 13.59 -8.31 -33.35
C LEU A 34 14.26 -9.48 -32.64
N GLY A 35 13.65 -9.94 -31.55
CA GLY A 35 14.04 -11.15 -30.83
C GLY A 35 12.84 -12.08 -30.68
N ARG A 36 12.42 -12.76 -31.76
CA ARG A 36 11.42 -13.83 -31.67
C ARG A 36 12.07 -15.08 -31.04
N HIS A 37 11.96 -15.23 -29.73
CA HIS A 37 12.07 -16.54 -29.08
C HIS A 37 10.85 -16.80 -28.21
N ARG A 38 9.94 -17.64 -28.72
CA ARG A 38 9.04 -18.41 -27.87
C ARG A 38 9.84 -19.60 -27.34
N VAL A 39 10.00 -19.69 -26.02
CA VAL A 39 10.33 -20.93 -25.31
C VAL A 39 9.35 -21.02 -24.15
N ALA A 40 8.71 -22.17 -23.98
CA ALA A 40 7.66 -22.37 -23.00
C ALA A 40 8.19 -23.03 -21.72
N ILE A 41 7.77 -22.48 -20.58
CA ILE A 41 7.42 -23.14 -19.30
C ILE A 41 8.30 -24.32 -18.82
N ALA A 42 8.97 -24.10 -17.68
CA ALA A 42 9.01 -25.06 -16.57
C ALA A 42 9.08 -24.27 -15.24
N ALA A 43 8.36 -24.71 -14.21
CA ALA A 43 8.13 -23.94 -12.98
C ALA A 43 9.04 -24.35 -11.82
N ALA A 44 9.40 -23.39 -10.96
CA ALA A 44 9.82 -23.64 -9.57
C ALA A 44 9.61 -22.37 -8.71
N ALA A 45 8.81 -22.51 -7.64
CA ALA A 45 8.65 -21.64 -6.46
C ALA A 45 8.72 -20.09 -6.61
N ALA A 46 7.61 -19.41 -6.30
CA ALA A 46 7.52 -17.95 -6.33
C ALA A 46 8.28 -17.27 -5.17
N GLY A 47 9.41 -16.64 -5.48
CA GLY A 47 9.97 -15.54 -4.68
C GLY A 47 9.42 -14.20 -5.18
N ALA A 48 8.30 -13.74 -4.61
CA ALA A 48 7.67 -12.49 -5.05
C ALA A 48 8.46 -11.26 -4.60
N VAL A 49 8.80 -10.40 -5.56
CA VAL A 49 9.53 -9.14 -5.34
C VAL A 49 8.61 -8.13 -4.65
N VAL A 50 8.97 -7.68 -3.44
CA VAL A 50 8.24 -6.61 -2.74
C VAL A 50 8.72 -5.26 -3.23
N ALA A 51 7.83 -4.53 -3.92
CA ALA A 51 8.09 -3.15 -4.34
C ALA A 51 7.92 -2.18 -3.16
N SER A 52 8.99 -1.46 -2.81
CA SER A 52 8.98 -0.42 -1.78
C SER A 52 8.12 0.76 -2.22
N VAL A 53 6.92 0.89 -1.65
CA VAL A 53 6.02 2.05 -1.88
C VAL A 53 5.88 2.81 -0.57
N THR A 54 6.58 3.94 -0.46
CA THR A 54 6.54 4.82 0.72
C THR A 54 5.29 5.70 0.71
N VAL A 55 4.33 5.43 1.58
CA VAL A 55 3.21 6.35 1.88
C VAL A 55 3.30 6.75 3.35
N GLY A 56 3.90 7.91 3.63
CA GLY A 56 4.06 8.39 5.00
C GLY A 56 2.75 8.94 5.57
N VAL A 57 2.14 8.22 6.52
CA VAL A 57 1.01 8.73 7.33
C VAL A 57 1.44 8.93 8.78
N LEU A 58 1.52 10.22 9.17
CA LEU A 58 1.98 10.74 10.45
C LEU A 58 0.82 10.91 11.45
N LEU A 59 0.31 9.83 12.04
CA LEU A 59 -0.69 9.91 13.12
C LEU A 59 -0.43 8.82 14.18
N GLY A 60 0.13 9.23 15.33
CA GLY A 60 0.40 8.37 16.49
C GLY A 60 1.76 8.66 17.12
N GLY A 61 1.83 9.61 18.05
CA GLY A 61 3.11 9.98 18.67
C GLY A 61 3.16 11.28 19.50
N SER A 62 2.03 11.80 20.00
CA SER A 62 2.05 12.90 20.99
C SER A 62 2.32 12.35 22.40
N GLY A 63 3.55 11.87 22.62
CA GLY A 63 3.97 11.13 23.83
C GLY A 63 5.35 11.55 24.35
N GLY A 64 5.66 12.85 24.34
CA GLY A 64 6.95 13.35 24.80
C GLY A 64 7.10 13.40 26.33
N THR A 65 7.62 12.34 26.94
CA THR A 65 8.09 12.34 28.35
C THR A 65 9.36 11.52 28.54
N ALA A 66 10.50 12.16 28.21
CA ALA A 66 11.87 11.66 28.30
C ALA A 66 12.19 10.42 27.42
N ALA A 67 13.45 10.34 26.97
CA ALA A 67 13.99 9.13 26.36
C ALA A 67 14.14 8.05 27.44
N ARG A 68 13.04 7.35 27.73
CA ARG A 68 13.12 5.94 28.12
C ARG A 68 13.77 5.23 26.92
N ASP A 69 14.81 4.43 27.14
CA ASP A 69 15.38 3.57 26.10
C ASP A 69 14.39 2.42 25.79
N ILE A 70 13.31 2.78 25.09
CA ILE A 70 12.32 1.87 24.52
C ILE A 70 12.88 1.43 23.18
N PRO A 71 13.13 0.12 22.97
CA PRO A 71 13.79 -0.34 21.76
C PRO A 71 12.87 -0.18 20.53
N VAL A 72 13.45 0.16 19.39
CA VAL A 72 12.70 0.36 18.13
C VAL A 72 12.74 -0.94 17.32
N VAL A 73 11.59 -1.37 16.80
CA VAL A 73 11.52 -2.52 15.89
C VAL A 73 12.17 -2.14 14.56
N GLY A 74 13.12 -2.96 14.11
CA GLY A 74 13.84 -2.78 12.85
C GLY A 74 13.01 -3.13 11.61
N GLU A 75 13.67 -3.64 10.57
CA GLU A 75 13.00 -4.03 9.32
C GLU A 75 12.01 -5.19 9.57
N ILE A 76 10.76 -4.97 9.15
CA ILE A 76 9.71 -5.99 9.17
C ILE A 76 9.78 -6.79 7.88
N GLN A 77 9.82 -8.12 8.00
CA GLN A 77 9.69 -9.05 6.89
C GLN A 77 8.22 -9.43 6.66
N ALA A 78 7.89 -9.75 5.41
CA ALA A 78 6.56 -10.20 5.04
C ALA A 78 6.68 -11.44 4.14
N SER A 79 5.92 -12.49 4.47
CA SER A 79 5.89 -13.75 3.74
C SER A 79 4.45 -14.09 3.37
N ALA A 80 4.19 -14.28 2.08
CA ALA A 80 2.89 -14.79 1.64
C ALA A 80 2.66 -16.23 2.12
N THR A 81 1.42 -16.53 2.49
CA THR A 81 0.94 -17.85 2.92
C THR A 81 -0.28 -18.23 2.08
N ALA A 82 -0.79 -19.46 2.20
CA ALA A 82 -1.96 -19.90 1.44
C ALA A 82 -3.20 -19.01 1.68
N ASP A 83 -3.42 -18.57 2.93
CA ASP A 83 -4.65 -17.89 3.35
C ASP A 83 -4.44 -16.40 3.67
N GLY A 84 -3.26 -15.83 3.40
CA GLY A 84 -2.91 -14.49 3.88
C GLY A 84 -1.42 -14.16 3.85
N VAL A 85 -1.00 -13.20 4.68
CA VAL A 85 0.41 -12.81 4.89
C VAL A 85 0.81 -13.03 6.35
N LEU A 86 2.02 -13.54 6.55
CA LEU A 86 2.72 -13.53 7.84
C LEU A 86 3.76 -12.41 7.82
N PHE A 87 3.58 -11.42 8.70
CA PHE A 87 4.62 -10.44 9.01
C PHE A 87 5.48 -10.96 10.17
N SER A 88 6.76 -10.64 10.15
CA SER A 88 7.69 -10.96 11.24
C SER A 88 8.77 -9.91 11.41
N TRP A 89 9.34 -9.81 12.60
CA TRP A 89 10.44 -8.89 12.91
C TRP A 89 11.45 -9.53 13.89
N GLY A 90 12.64 -8.95 13.99
CA GLY A 90 13.58 -9.30 15.06
C GLY A 90 13.16 -8.69 16.38
N ASP A 91 13.36 -9.40 17.49
CA ASP A 91 13.22 -8.84 18.84
C ASP A 91 14.37 -7.83 19.07
N PRO A 92 14.08 -6.54 19.30
CA PRO A 92 15.11 -5.54 19.55
C PRO A 92 15.57 -5.51 21.02
N GLY A 93 15.10 -6.44 21.87
CA GLY A 93 15.46 -6.57 23.29
C GLY A 93 14.31 -6.20 24.23
N LEU A 94 13.13 -6.79 24.04
CA LEU A 94 11.96 -6.53 24.89
C LEU A 94 12.20 -6.88 26.36
N GLY A 95 11.82 -5.95 27.22
CA GLY A 95 11.76 -6.16 28.67
C GLY A 95 10.60 -7.06 29.10
N PRO A 96 10.62 -7.54 30.37
CA PRO A 96 9.58 -8.41 30.92
C PRO A 96 8.21 -7.74 30.98
N ASP A 97 8.13 -6.41 30.94
CA ASP A 97 6.89 -5.61 30.98
C ASP A 97 6.53 -4.95 29.63
N ASP A 98 7.37 -5.13 28.61
CA ASP A 98 7.18 -4.52 27.29
C ASP A 98 6.22 -5.32 26.38
N ALA A 99 5.53 -4.65 25.47
CA ALA A 99 4.71 -5.32 24.45
C ALA A 99 4.83 -4.64 23.08
N TYR A 100 4.67 -5.41 22.00
CA TYR A 100 4.49 -4.88 20.66
C TYR A 100 3.06 -4.39 20.48
N GLN A 101 2.92 -3.17 19.99
CA GLN A 101 1.68 -2.59 19.50
C GLN A 101 1.74 -2.59 17.96
N VAL A 102 0.95 -3.46 17.35
CA VAL A 102 0.85 -3.60 15.89
C VAL A 102 -0.36 -2.81 15.40
N VAL A 103 -0.13 -1.80 14.56
CA VAL A 103 -1.19 -1.08 13.85
C VAL A 103 -1.22 -1.58 12.42
N ARG A 104 -2.38 -2.06 11.97
CA ARG A 104 -2.63 -2.51 10.61
C ARG A 104 -3.52 -1.50 9.88
N ASP A 105 -3.10 -1.05 8.69
CA ASP A 105 -3.85 -0.18 7.78
C ASP A 105 -4.43 1.10 8.44
N GLY A 106 -3.76 1.61 9.49
CA GLY A 106 -4.22 2.75 10.28
C GLY A 106 -5.41 2.46 11.22
N GLY A 107 -5.82 1.21 11.35
CA GLY A 107 -6.92 0.76 12.22
C GLY A 107 -6.56 0.69 13.69
N LEU A 108 -7.38 -0.05 14.46
CA LEU A 108 -7.15 -0.24 15.89
C LEU A 108 -5.85 -1.02 16.16
N PRO A 109 -5.08 -0.65 17.19
CA PRO A 109 -3.88 -1.37 17.56
C PRO A 109 -4.18 -2.74 18.18
N SER A 110 -3.34 -3.73 17.85
CA SER A 110 -3.28 -5.04 18.51
C SER A 110 -2.04 -5.10 19.39
N THR A 111 -2.20 -5.47 20.67
CA THR A 111 -1.08 -5.60 21.62
C THR A 111 -0.70 -7.07 21.78
N GLN A 112 0.57 -7.40 21.61
CA GLN A 112 1.10 -8.77 21.65
C GLN A 112 2.56 -8.84 22.11
N ARG A 113 3.07 -10.06 22.35
CA ARG A 113 4.50 -10.31 22.63
C ARG A 113 5.21 -11.14 21.57
N ASP A 114 4.47 -11.83 20.71
CA ASP A 114 5.05 -12.56 19.58
C ASP A 114 5.66 -11.60 18.57
N THR A 115 6.78 -12.00 17.96
CA THR A 115 7.47 -11.26 16.88
C THR A 115 6.85 -11.50 15.50
N THR A 116 5.60 -11.96 15.46
CA THR A 116 4.88 -12.30 14.22
C THR A 116 3.43 -11.83 14.26
N PHE A 117 2.92 -11.34 13.12
CA PHE A 117 1.53 -10.91 12.99
C PHE A 117 0.95 -11.48 11.70
N ARG A 118 -0.14 -12.25 11.80
CA ARG A 118 -0.79 -12.87 10.65
C ARG A 118 -2.01 -12.06 10.21
N VAL A 119 -2.08 -11.75 8.93
CA VAL A 119 -3.25 -11.14 8.29
C VAL A 119 -3.84 -12.14 7.31
N THR A 120 -5.10 -12.52 7.51
CA THR A 120 -5.84 -13.42 6.60
C THR A 120 -6.47 -12.61 5.46
N ALA A 121 -6.58 -13.21 4.27
CA ALA A 121 -7.37 -12.65 3.16
C ALA A 121 -8.84 -12.45 3.58
N GLY A 122 -9.53 -11.49 2.99
CA GLY A 122 -10.89 -11.09 3.32
C GLY A 122 -11.06 -10.34 4.67
N ALA A 123 -10.03 -10.25 5.51
CA ALA A 123 -10.04 -9.45 6.73
C ALA A 123 -9.78 -7.94 6.49
N SER A 124 -9.92 -7.47 5.25
CA SER A 124 -9.54 -6.11 4.82
C SER A 124 -10.78 -5.24 4.62
N ASP A 125 -11.11 -4.39 5.59
CA ASP A 125 -12.21 -3.41 5.46
C ASP A 125 -11.90 -2.29 4.44
N ALA A 126 -10.67 -2.24 3.92
CA ALA A 126 -10.21 -1.28 2.91
C ALA A 126 -10.86 -1.56 1.54
N ALA A 127 -12.03 -0.96 1.31
CA ALA A 127 -12.75 -0.99 0.03
C ALA A 127 -12.03 -0.19 -1.08
N GLY A 128 -10.88 -0.66 -1.56
CA GLY A 128 -10.16 -0.03 -2.67
C GLY A 128 -8.88 -0.74 -3.12
N ALA A 129 -8.84 -1.11 -4.40
CA ALA A 129 -7.62 -1.45 -5.16
C ALA A 129 -6.75 -2.62 -4.66
N GLY A 130 -7.39 -3.78 -4.43
CA GLY A 130 -6.69 -5.05 -4.15
C GLY A 130 -6.41 -5.25 -2.66
N GLU A 131 -6.46 -6.50 -2.21
CA GLU A 131 -6.20 -6.82 -0.82
C GLU A 131 -4.69 -6.66 -0.53
N ARG A 132 -4.35 -5.52 0.07
CA ARG A 132 -3.03 -5.20 0.60
C ARG A 132 -3.19 -4.92 2.08
N ALA A 133 -2.21 -5.36 2.87
CA ALA A 133 -2.11 -5.03 4.29
C ALA A 133 -0.78 -4.33 4.53
N CYS A 134 -0.81 -3.19 5.21
CA CYS A 134 0.33 -2.45 5.69
C CYS A 134 0.35 -2.50 7.22
N ILE A 135 1.49 -2.84 7.83
CA ILE A 135 1.67 -2.82 9.28
C ILE A 135 2.79 -1.88 9.73
N ARG A 136 2.61 -1.37 10.94
CA ARG A 136 3.61 -0.63 11.71
C ARG A 136 3.66 -1.20 13.11
N VAL A 137 4.85 -1.39 13.66
CA VAL A 137 5.06 -1.97 15.00
C VAL A 137 5.77 -0.96 15.88
N THR A 138 5.24 -0.74 17.08
CA THR A 138 5.84 0.10 18.11
C THR A 138 6.04 -0.73 19.37
N VAL A 139 7.15 -0.56 20.09
CA VAL A 139 7.29 -1.15 21.43
C VAL A 139 6.63 -0.22 22.44
N THR A 140 5.86 -0.80 23.34
CA THR A 140 5.23 -0.12 24.48
C THR A 140 5.89 -0.60 25.76
N ARG A 141 6.20 0.33 26.68
CA ARG A 141 6.74 0.07 28.02
C ARG A 141 5.98 0.92 29.02
N ASP A 142 5.50 0.34 30.11
CA ASP A 142 4.69 1.04 31.12
C ASP A 142 3.46 1.79 30.54
N GLY A 143 2.92 1.31 29.41
CA GLY A 143 1.84 1.97 28.65
C GLY A 143 2.27 3.16 27.78
N ILE A 144 3.57 3.50 27.75
CA ILE A 144 4.16 4.52 26.88
C ILE A 144 4.64 3.86 25.59
N ALA A 145 4.20 4.37 24.45
CA ALA A 145 4.67 3.96 23.13
C ALA A 145 6.00 4.65 22.79
N GLY A 146 7.00 3.89 22.33
CA GLY A 146 8.25 4.40 21.78
C GLY A 146 8.13 4.80 20.30
N ASP A 147 9.27 4.91 19.62
CA ASP A 147 9.29 5.16 18.18
C ASP A 147 8.70 3.96 17.40
N ALA A 148 8.05 4.27 16.28
CA ALA A 148 7.46 3.28 15.40
C ALA A 148 8.46 2.74 14.38
N SER A 149 8.29 1.47 13.99
CA SER A 149 9.02 0.85 12.89
C SER A 149 8.82 1.60 11.57
N THR A 150 9.67 1.29 10.59
CA THR A 150 9.29 1.53 9.18
C THR A 150 8.03 0.70 8.86
N GLU A 151 7.13 1.27 8.06
CA GLU A 151 5.90 0.59 7.65
C GLU A 151 6.19 -0.49 6.59
N LYS A 152 5.56 -1.65 6.71
CA LYS A 152 5.69 -2.76 5.77
C LYS A 152 4.34 -3.12 5.15
N CYS A 153 4.23 -2.96 3.84
CA CYS A 153 3.08 -3.39 3.06
C CYS A 153 3.35 -4.71 2.34
N ALA A 154 2.33 -5.56 2.27
CA ALA A 154 2.33 -6.82 1.54
C ALA A 154 0.97 -7.08 0.88
N GLU A 155 0.98 -7.82 -0.24
CA GLU A 155 -0.22 -8.20 -0.97
C GLU A 155 -0.76 -9.53 -0.44
N LEU A 156 -2.06 -9.59 -0.19
CA LEU A 156 -2.78 -10.78 0.23
C LEU A 156 -3.13 -11.64 -1.00
N PRO A 157 -3.18 -12.99 -0.85
CA PRO A 157 -3.73 -13.85 -1.88
C PRO A 157 -5.21 -13.52 -2.13
N ARG A 158 -5.68 -13.77 -3.37
CA ARG A 158 -7.08 -13.63 -3.80
C ARG A 158 -7.72 -15.00 -4.03
#